data_AF-A0A1C3P126-F1
#
_entry.id   AF-A0A1C3P126-F1
#
_cell.length_a   1.000
_cell.length_b   1.000
_cell.length_c   1.000
_cell.angle_alpha   90.00
_cell.angle_beta   90.00
_cell.angle_gamma   90.00
#
_symmetry.space_group_name_H-M   'P 1'
#
loop_
_entity.id
_entity.type
_entity.pdbx_description
1 polymer ?
#
loop_
_entity_poly.entity_id
_entity_poly.type
_entity_poly.pdbx_seq_one_letter_code
_entity_poly.pdbx_strand_id
1 'polypeptide(L)' 'MATLLNILNPDVLRVAGGTLNYPGYWDTALATARAHTLPELWAACTVARIQAPDLVVARGAARLAAASTAGATWPAQYL' A
#
# COMPACT_ATOMS: atom_id res chain seq x y z
N MET A 1 0.27 7.01 7.76
CA MET A 1 -0.93 6.29 7.27
C MET A 1 -2.14 7.20 7.20
N ALA A 2 -2.59 7.80 8.30
CA ALA A 2 -3.79 8.64 8.35
C ALA A 2 -3.85 9.74 7.26
N THR A 3 -2.77 10.49 7.09
CA THR A 3 -2.66 11.53 6.06
C THR A 3 -2.91 11.01 4.64
N LEU A 4 -2.36 9.84 4.30
CA LEU A 4 -2.57 9.24 2.98
C LEU A 4 -4.02 8.83 2.77
N LEU A 5 -4.66 8.25 3.79
CA LEU A 5 -6.08 7.89 3.74
C LEU A 5 -6.95 9.13 3.55
N ASN A 6 -6.66 10.21 4.28
CA ASN A 6 -7.43 11.46 4.20
C ASN A 6 -7.27 12.18 2.85
N ILE A 7 -6.08 12.14 2.24
CA ILE A 7 -5.80 12.89 1.01
C ILE A 7 -6.14 12.07 -0.24
N LEU A 8 -5.82 10.77 -0.24
CA LEU A 8 -5.93 9.94 -1.44
C LEU A 8 -7.22 9.11 -1.50
N ASN A 9 -7.90 8.91 -0.37
CA ASN A 9 -9.08 8.03 -0.24
C ASN A 9 -8.96 6.72 -1.05
N PRO A 10 -7.93 5.88 -0.81
CA PRO A 10 -7.74 4.69 -1.61
C PRO A 10 -8.71 3.57 -1.18
N ASP A 11 -9.18 2.76 -2.13
CA ASP A 11 -9.97 1.56 -1.81
C ASP A 11 -9.16 0.55 -0.99
N VAL A 12 -7.84 0.47 -1.23
CA VAL A 12 -6.94 -0.49 -0.58
C VAL A 12 -5.59 0.15 -0.27
N LEU A 13 -5.16 0.03 0.99
CA LEU A 13 -3.81 0.38 1.43
C LEU A 13 -3.07 -0.88 1.89
N ARG A 14 -2.00 -1.22 1.17
CA ARG A 14 -1.14 -2.36 1.50
C ARG A 14 0.20 -1.87 2.07
N VAL A 15 0.57 -2.35 3.25
CA VAL A 15 1.79 -1.93 3.97
C VAL A 15 2.78 -3.09 4.07
N ALA A 16 4.06 -2.80 3.86
CA ALA A 16 5.18 -3.71 4.04
C ALA A 16 6.33 -3.02 4.79
N GLY A 17 7.29 -3.80 5.25
CA GLY A 17 8.49 -3.32 5.95
C GLY A 17 8.81 -4.17 7.18
N GLY A 18 10.09 -4.30 7.52
CA GLY A 18 10.54 -5.14 8.65
C GLY A 18 10.00 -4.67 10.00
N THR A 19 9.80 -3.36 10.17
CA THR A 19 9.27 -2.76 11.40
C THR A 19 7.87 -3.27 11.76
N LEU A 20 7.08 -3.74 10.78
CA LEU A 20 5.76 -4.33 11.04
C LEU A 20 5.82 -5.62 11.86
N ASN A 21 7.00 -6.24 11.99
CA ASN A 21 7.22 -7.43 12.80
C ASN A 21 7.61 -7.11 14.25
N TYR A 22 7.85 -5.83 14.59
CA TYR A 22 8.11 -5.45 15.96
C TYR A 22 6.84 -5.61 16.81
N PRO A 23 6.93 -6.18 18.02
CA PRO A 23 5.76 -6.40 18.87
C PRO A 23 4.92 -5.13 19.03
N GLY A 24 3.62 -5.24 18.75
CA GLY A 24 2.65 -4.14 18.87
C GLY A 24 2.70 -3.06 17.78
N TYR A 25 3.75 -3.01 16.94
CA TYR A 25 3.91 -1.92 15.96
C TYR A 25 2.74 -1.84 14.98
N TRP A 26 2.33 -2.98 14.43
CA TRP A 26 1.21 -3.04 13.49
C TRP A 26 -0.11 -2.59 14.12
N ASP A 27 -0.42 -3.10 15.31
CA ASP A 27 -1.69 -2.81 15.99
C ASP A 27 -1.76 -1.33 16.40
N THR A 28 -0.65 -0.78 16.92
CA THR A 28 -0.55 0.64 17.24
C THR A 28 -0.65 1.51 15.97
N ALA A 29 0.02 1.14 14.88
CA ALA A 29 -0.08 1.87 13.62
C ALA A 29 -1.52 1.89 13.08
N LEU A 30 -2.23 0.76 13.17
CA LEU A 30 -3.63 0.64 12.74
C LEU A 30 -4.56 1.47 13.61
N ALA A 31 -4.41 1.40 14.94
CA ALA A 31 -5.20 2.18 15.90
C ALA A 31 -4.99 3.69 15.71
N THR A 32 -3.74 4.14 15.59
CA THR A 32 -3.39 5.55 15.34
C THR A 32 -3.96 6.03 14.01
N ALA A 33 -3.89 5.23 12.95
CA ALA A 33 -4.48 5.62 11.68
C ALA A 33 -6.00 5.78 11.77
N ARG A 34 -6.69 4.83 12.42
CA ARG A 34 -8.13 4.91 12.63
C ARG A 34 -8.54 6.15 13.44
N ALA A 35 -7.76 6.51 14.47
CA ALA A 35 -8.04 7.67 15.32
C ALA A 35 -7.83 9.02 14.60
N HIS A 36 -7.03 9.06 13.53
CA HIS A 36 -6.66 10.29 12.83
C HIS A 36 -7.15 10.35 11.37
N THR A 37 -8.01 9.43 10.95
CA THR A 37 -8.65 9.40 9.63
C THR A 37 -10.15 9.71 9.78
N LEU A 38 -10.71 10.46 8.82
CA LEU A 38 -12.15 10.68 8.76
C LEU A 38 -12.90 9.33 8.76
N PRO A 39 -13.89 9.10 9.64
CA PRO A 39 -14.51 7.79 9.81
C PRO A 39 -15.01 7.15 8.51
N GLU A 40 -15.58 7.95 7.62
CA GLU A 40 -16.07 7.54 6.30
C GLU A 40 -14.97 7.06 5.37
N LEU A 41 -13.79 7.70 5.40
CA LEU A 41 -12.63 7.30 4.59
C LEU A 41 -11.95 6.06 5.17
N TRP A 42 -11.95 5.91 6.50
CA TRP A 42 -11.50 4.68 7.15
C TRP A 42 -12.41 3.50 6.79
N ALA A 43 -13.73 3.71 6.81
CA ALA A 43 -14.71 2.68 6.48
C ALA A 43 -14.66 2.26 5.00
N ALA A 44 -14.28 3.18 4.10
CA ALA A 44 -14.14 2.92 2.67
C ALA A 44 -12.83 2.21 2.29
N CYS A 45 -11.79 2.23 3.15
CA CYS A 45 -10.47 1.70 2.83
C CYS A 45 -10.18 0.35 3.49
N THR A 46 -9.73 -0.63 2.69
CA THR A 46 -9.13 -1.86 3.22
C THR A 46 -7.65 -1.66 3.53
N VAL A 47 -7.30 -1.59 4.81
CA VAL A 47 -5.91 -1.50 5.27
C VAL A 47 -5.38 -2.88 5.66
N ALA A 48 -4.31 -3.35 5.03
CA ALA A 48 -3.75 -4.67 5.30
C ALA A 48 -2.23 -4.75 5.08
N ARG A 49 -1.60 -5.74 5.71
CA ARG A 49 -0.22 -6.11 5.41
C ARG A 49 -0.11 -6.78 4.04
N ILE A 50 1.00 -6.58 3.35
CA ILE A 50 1.34 -7.31 2.13
C ILE A 50 1.61 -8.79 2.45
N GLN A 51 1.14 -9.66 1.56
CA GLN A 51 1.46 -11.09 1.56
C GLN A 51 2.70 -11.34 0.69
N ALA A 52 3.65 -12.14 1.20
CA ALA A 52 4.96 -12.38 0.58
C ALA A 52 5.69 -11.05 0.25
N PRO A 53 6.06 -10.25 1.27
CA PRO A 53 6.67 -8.93 1.09
C PRO A 53 8.03 -8.98 0.37
N ASP A 54 8.73 -10.10 0.46
CA ASP A 54 9.98 -10.42 -0.23
C ASP A 54 9.82 -10.47 -1.76
N LEU A 55 8.62 -10.81 -2.26
CA LEU A 55 8.35 -10.90 -3.69
C LEU A 55 7.82 -9.61 -4.31
N VAL A 56 7.64 -8.53 -3.53
CA VAL A 56 7.01 -7.29 -4.02
C VAL A 56 7.79 -6.68 -5.18
N VAL A 57 9.11 -6.65 -5.08
CA VAL A 57 9.98 -6.10 -6.14
C VAL A 57 9.90 -6.95 -7.40
N ALA A 58 10.04 -8.27 -7.27
CA ALA A 58 9.96 -9.19 -8.41
C ALA A 58 8.60 -9.11 -9.12
N ARG A 59 7.50 -9.05 -8.36
CA ARG A 59 6.14 -8.86 -8.90
C ARG A 59 5.97 -7.51 -9.60
N GLY A 60 6.56 -6.45 -9.05
CA GLY A 60 6.58 -5.13 -9.68
C GLY A 60 7.31 -5.14 -11.01
N ALA A 61 8.50 -5.73 -11.06
CA ALA A 61 9.30 -5.87 -12.28
C ALA A 61 8.56 -6.68 -13.37
N ALA A 62 7.94 -7.80 -12.99
CA ALA A 62 7.14 -8.61 -13.92
C ALA A 62 5.95 -7.81 -14.49
N ARG A 63 5.25 -7.02 -13.65
CA ARG A 63 4.15 -6.16 -14.09
C ARG A 63 4.62 -5.05 -15.01
N LEU A 64 5.74 -4.42 -14.72
CA LEU A 64 6.33 -3.38 -15.56
C LEU A 64 6.67 -3.96 -16.95
N ALA A 65 7.37 -5.09 -16.99
CA ALA A 65 7.73 -5.76 -18.24
C ALA A 65 6.49 -6.13 -19.07
N ALA A 66 5.45 -6.70 -18.43
CA ALA A 66 4.20 -7.03 -19.10
C ALA A 66 3.44 -5.80 -19.62
N ALA A 67 3.47 -4.68 -18.90
CA ALA A 67 2.84 -3.43 -19.34
C ALA A 67 3.59 -2.81 -20.54
N SER A 68 4.92 -2.87 -20.54
CA SER A 68 5.74 -2.40 -21.66
C SER A 68 5.49 -3.20 -22.94
N THR A 69 5.37 -4.54 -22.84
CA THR A 69 5.05 -5.37 -24.01
C THR A 69 3.63 -5.18 -24.51
N ALA A 70 2.70 -4.84 -23.62
CA ALA A 70 1.31 -4.51 -23.97
C ALA A 70 1.13 -3.08 -24.54
N GLY A 71 2.20 -2.29 -24.65
CA GLY A 71 2.14 -0.93 -25.20
C GLY A 71 1.50 0.09 -24.26
N ALA A 72 1.46 -0.17 -22.94
CA ALA A 72 1.06 0.84 -21.98
C ALA A 72 2.01 2.04 -22.02
N THR A 73 1.49 3.26 -21.83
CA THR A 73 2.28 4.49 -21.91
C THR A 73 2.95 4.87 -20.59
N TRP A 74 2.38 4.45 -19.47
CA TRP A 74 2.90 4.76 -18.13
C TRP A 74 4.28 4.17 -17.80
N PRO A 75 4.71 2.98 -18.31
CA PRO A 75 6.05 2.45 -18.02
C PRO A 75 7.19 3.39 -18.43
N ALA A 76 6.98 4.23 -19.45
CA ALA A 76 7.99 5.16 -19.96
C ALA A 76 8.44 6.21 -18.93
N GLN A 77 7.66 6.46 -17.87
CA GLN A 77 8.04 7.40 -16.81
C GLN A 77 9.03 6.81 -15.79
N TYR A 78 9.34 5.51 -15.90
CA TYR A 78 10.19 4.77 -14.96
C TYR A 78 11.44 4.16 -15.62
N LEU A 79 11.65 4.37 -16.93
CA LEU A 79 12.80 3.92 -17.72
C LEU A 79 13.66 5.13 -18.10
#